data_AF-A0A6J1WMN4-F1
#
_entry.id   AF-A0A6J1WMN4-F1
#
_cell.length_a   1.000
_cell.length_b   1.000
_cell.length_c   1.000
_cell.angle_alpha   90.00
_cell.angle_beta   90.00
_cell.angle_gamma   90.00
#
_symmetry.space_group_name_H-M   'P 1'
#
loop_
_entity.id
_entity.type
_entity.pdbx_description
1 polymer ?
#
loop_
_entity_poly.entity_id
_entity_poly.type
_entity_poly.pdbx_seq_one_letter_code
_entity_poly.pdbx_strand_id
1 'polypeptide(L)' 'MTDGRVLIGVFLCTDRDANVILGACSEYLKSSGGETEEPRVLGLVMVPGRHIVSIQIDDTNPPQKFYYDE' A
#
# COMPACT_ATOMS: atom_id res chain seq x y z
N MET A 1 -2.66 7.11 5.17
CA MET A 1 -2.89 6.61 6.54
C MET A 1 -3.24 7.78 7.46
N THR A 2 -3.93 7.54 8.58
CA THR A 2 -4.30 8.60 9.55
C THR A 2 -3.09 9.32 10.16
N ASP A 3 -1.91 8.69 10.13
CA ASP A 3 -0.63 9.24 10.60
C ASP A 3 0.22 9.88 9.48
N GLY A 4 -0.35 10.05 8.28
CA GLY A 4 0.34 10.67 7.14
C GLY A 4 1.23 9.74 6.33
N ARG A 5 1.36 8.46 6.68
CA ARG A 5 2.06 7.48 5.85
C ARG A 5 1.29 7.12 4.59
N VAL A 6 2.03 6.71 3.57
CA VAL A 6 1.50 6.12 2.33
C VAL A 6 2.00 4.67 2.25
N LEU A 7 1.10 3.75 1.95
CA LEU A 7 1.42 2.35 1.71
C LEU A 7 1.19 2.04 0.24
N ILE A 8 2.18 1.43 -0.40
CA ILE A 8 2.10 0.99 -1.79
C ILE A 8 2.38 -0.52 -1.81
N GLY A 9 1.48 -1.29 -2.40
CA GLY A 9 1.58 -2.74 -2.49
C GLY A 9 0.49 -3.32 -3.39
N VAL A 10 0.52 -4.63 -3.57
CA VAL A 10 -0.45 -5.38 -4.35
C VAL A 10 -1.71 -5.59 -3.52
N PHE A 11 -2.84 -5.04 -3.95
CA PHE A 11 -4.13 -5.31 -3.32
C PHE A 11 -4.52 -6.78 -3.52
N LEU A 12 -4.58 -7.54 -2.42
CA LEU A 12 -4.91 -8.96 -2.46
C LEU A 12 -6.39 -9.21 -2.14
N CYS A 13 -6.88 -8.61 -1.07
CA CYS A 13 -8.28 -8.73 -0.67
C CYS A 13 -8.70 -7.64 0.33
N THR A 14 -10.00 -7.60 0.59
CA THR A 14 -10.60 -6.80 1.64
C THR A 14 -11.75 -7.56 2.31
N ASP A 15 -12.22 -7.07 3.46
CA ASP A 15 -13.37 -7.60 4.18
C ASP A 15 -14.48 -6.56 4.36
N ARG A 16 -15.53 -6.94 5.11
CA ARG A 16 -16.71 -6.09 5.37
C ARG A 16 -16.38 -4.79 6.11
N ASP A 17 -15.34 -4.82 6.93
CA ASP A 17 -14.93 -3.69 7.78
C ASP A 17 -13.84 -2.84 7.08
N ALA A 18 -13.64 -3.07 5.78
CA ALA A 18 -12.65 -2.43 4.93
C ALA A 18 -11.21 -2.62 5.41
N ASN A 19 -10.92 -3.71 6.14
CA ASN A 19 -9.53 -4.12 6.34
C ASN A 19 -8.97 -4.55 4.99
N VAL A 20 -7.72 -4.20 4.72
CA VAL A 20 -7.07 -4.49 3.43
C VAL A 20 -5.83 -5.32 3.66
N ILE A 21 -5.65 -6.35 2.82
CA ILE A 21 -4.41 -7.10 2.72
C ILE A 21 -3.60 -6.59 1.52
N LEU A 22 -2.37 -6.15 1.78
CA LEU A 22 -1.41 -5.72 0.77
C LEU A 22 -0.23 -6.72 0.73
N GLY A 23 0.04 -7.28 -0.45
CA GLY A 23 1.27 -8.02 -0.74
C GLY A 23 2.38 -7.11 -1.23
N ALA A 24 3.64 -7.53 -1.11
CA ALA A 24 4.83 -6.78 -1.54
C ALA A 24 4.81 -5.29 -1.13
N CYS A 25 4.30 -5.01 0.06
CA CYS A 25 4.03 -3.67 0.54
C CYS A 25 5.31 -2.95 0.98
N SER A 26 5.40 -1.67 0.66
CA SER A 26 6.36 -0.71 1.21
C SER A 26 5.63 0.46 1.84
N GLU A 27 6.20 1.04 2.90
CA GLU A 27 5.70 2.29 3.48
C GLU A 27 6.60 3.48 3.15
N TYR A 28 5.96 4.64 2.99
CA TYR A 28 6.57 5.92 2.68
C TYR A 28 6.12 6.95 3.72
N LEU A 29 7.08 7.62 4.35
CA LEU A 29 6.82 8.75 5.23
C LEU A 29 6.94 10.05 4.44
N LYS A 30 5.98 10.96 4.61
CA LYS A 30 6.07 12.29 4.02
C LYS A 30 7.05 13.12 4.86
N SER A 31 8.30 13.23 4.42
CA SER A 31 9.29 14.11 5.07
C SER A 31 8.81 15.55 5.04
N SER A 32 8.80 16.21 6.19
CA SER A 32 8.49 17.63 6.34
C SER A 32 9.57 18.54 5.73
N GLY A 33 10.73 17.99 5.34
CA GLY A 33 11.90 18.76 4.90
C GLY A 33 12.27 18.61 3.41
N GLY A 34 11.48 17.89 2.61
CA GLY A 34 11.77 17.70 1.18
C GLY A 34 12.85 16.65 0.87
N GLU A 35 13.46 16.03 1.88
CA GLU A 35 14.31 14.86 1.70
C GLU A 35 13.45 13.59 1.61
N THR A 36 13.55 12.88 0.48
CA THR A 36 12.85 11.62 0.30
C THR A 36 13.54 10.55 1.15
N GLU A 37 12.93 10.15 2.26
CA GLU A 37 13.39 8.97 3.00
C GLU A 37 13.24 7.72 2.15
N GLU A 38 14.18 6.78 2.27
CA GLU A 38 14.06 5.49 1.58
C GLU A 38 12.83 4.73 2.10
N PRO A 39 12.04 4.11 1.20
CA PRO A 39 10.87 3.35 1.60
C PRO A 39 11.26 2.13 2.44
N ARG A 40 10.50 1.87 3.50
CA ARG A 40 10.68 0.66 4.31
C ARG A 40 9.83 -0.48 3.75
N VAL A 41 10.49 -1.57 3.35
CA VAL A 41 9.84 -2.79 2.87
C VAL A 41 9.16 -3.52 4.04
N LEU A 42 7.89 -3.88 3.87
CA LEU A 42 7.08 -4.58 4.88
C LEU A 42 6.69 -6.01 4.45
N GLY A 43 6.51 -6.27 3.16
CA GLY A 43 6.08 -7.57 2.65
C GLY A 43 4.56 -7.74 2.67
N LEU A 44 4.02 -8.68 3.46
CA LEU A 44 2.58 -8.92 3.57
C LEU A 44 2.01 -8.17 4.77
N VAL A 45 1.03 -7.29 4.54
CA VAL A 45 0.50 -6.37 5.57
C VAL A 45 -1.02 -6.42 5.61
N MET A 46 -1.58 -6.41 6.83
CA MET A 46 -2.99 -6.11 7.08
C MET A 46 -3.12 -4.67 7.56
N VAL A 47 -3.92 -3.87 6.86
CA VAL A 47 -4.24 -2.48 7.21
C VAL A 47 -5.67 -2.41 7.72
N PRO A 48 -5.92 -2.02 8.99
CA PRO A 48 -7.27 -1.86 9.48
C PRO A 48 -8.00 -0.73 8.76
N GLY A 49 -9.26 -0.95 8.37
CA GLY A 49 -10.04 0.00 7.56
C GLY A 49 -10.15 1.41 8.16
N ARG A 50 -10.23 1.50 9.50
CA ARG A 50 -10.26 2.77 10.24
C ARG A 50 -9.03 3.68 10.03
N HIS A 51 -7.91 3.15 9.54
CA HIS A 51 -6.69 3.92 9.27
C HIS A 51 -6.56 4.32 7.79
N ILE A 52 -7.43 3.81 6.92
CA ILE A 52 -7.44 4.11 5.50
C ILE A 52 -8.18 5.43 5.27
N VAL A 53 -7.51 6.38 4.63
CA VAL A 53 -8.07 7.71 4.32
C VAL A 53 -8.50 7.80 2.86
N SER A 54 -7.71 7.19 1.95
CA SER A 54 -8.00 7.07 0.52
C SER A 54 -7.22 5.89 -0.05
N ILE A 55 -7.66 5.38 -1.20
CA ILE A 55 -6.96 4.38 -2.01
C ILE A 55 -6.91 4.91 -3.45
N GLN A 56 -5.77 4.74 -4.11
CA GLN A 56 -5.55 5.06 -5.52
C GLN A 56 -4.80 3.92 -6.20
N ILE A 57 -4.96 3.80 -7.52
CA ILE A 57 -4.12 2.93 -8.33
C ILE A 57 -2.76 3.63 -8.51
N ASP A 58 -1.67 2.88 -8.32
CA ASP A 58 -0.34 3.37 -8.65
C ASP A 58 -0.09 3.21 -10.15
N ASP A 59 -0.26 4.29 -10.90
CA ASP A 59 -0.04 4.35 -12.35
C ASP A 59 1.43 4.61 -12.72
N THR A 60 2.34 4.68 -11.74
CA THR A 60 3.77 4.96 -11.99
C THR A 60 4.53 3.73 -12.49
N ASN A 61 4.00 2.53 -12.24
CA ASN A 61 4.55 1.27 -12.70
C ASN A 61 3.65 0.63 -13.77
N PRO A 62 4.24 -0.04 -14.79
CA PRO A 62 3.45 -0.85 -15.70
C PRO A 62 2.69 -1.93 -14.90
N PRO A 63 1.44 -2.26 -15.28
CA PRO A 63 0.65 -3.25 -14.56
C PRO A 63 1.42 -4.57 -14.48
N GLN A 64 1.60 -5.08 -13.25
CA GLN A 64 2.17 -6.41 -13.05
C GLN A 64 1.26 -7.42 -13.75
N LYS A 65 1.79 -8.10 -14.77
CA LYS A 65 1.08 -9.19 -15.43
C LYS A 65 1.09 -10.41 -14.51
N PHE A 66 -0.03 -10.66 -13.85
CA PHE A 66 -0.27 -11.92 -13.15
C PHE A 66 -0.79 -12.94 -14.16
N TYR A 67 0.05 -13.92 -14.51
CA TYR A 67 -0.42 -15.12 -15.18
C TYR A 67 -1.02 -16.02 -14.12
N TYR A 68 -2.33 -16.22 -14.18
CA TYR A 68 -2.98 -17.28 -13.43
C TYR A 68 -2.78 -18.57 -14.23
N ASP A 69 -2.16 -19.59 -13.63
CA ASP A 69 -2.29 -20.96 -14.17
C ASP A 69 -3.77 -21.35 -14.03
N GLU A 70 -4.38 -21.79 -15.14
CA GLU A 70 -5.74 -22.35 -15.15
C GLU A 70 -5.87 -23.62 -14.32
#